data_AF-A0A7H8WDX2-F1
#
_entry.id   AF-A0A7H8WDX2-F1
#
_cell.length_a   1.000
_cell.length_b   1.000
_cell.length_c   1.000
_cell.angle_alpha   90.00
_cell.angle_beta   90.00
_cell.angle_gamma   90.00
#
_symmetry.space_group_name_H-M   'P 1'
#
loop_
_entity.id
_entity.type
_entity.pdbx_description
1 polymer ?
#
loop_
_entity_poly.entity_id
_entity_poly.type
_entity_poly.pdbx_seq_one_letter_code
_entity_poly.pdbx_strand_id
1 'polypeptide(L)'
;MATFTTTINISAADVKILKDQGYSLYGFKSVAATGDGSPTVWFNLPTEKLLGKTKITWEEEFQAYNSTTTIAPKTKIEASNTIATDLGQLVTIEKGSGNIESSTDGYDGAVSFLNKDTQQFTVGINQLVNGKSNILCAFPILGAGSSRVITPITKIALIFSTEQIVTATVITKAMSAGAFINLTGVTSRETSYSIDSGWDAGGGTWLKSFDAFTDLKKLLIENTSRDEKALSDKNK
;
A
#
# COMPACT_ATOMS: atom_id res chain seq x y z
N MET A 1 -14.36 -12.54 1.68
CA MET A 1 -12.99 -12.00 1.58
C MET A 1 -12.41 -12.43 0.25
N ALA A 2 -11.98 -11.49 -0.59
CA ALA A 2 -11.29 -11.84 -1.83
C ALA A 2 -9.80 -12.08 -1.56
N THR A 3 -9.24 -13.08 -2.25
CA THR A 3 -7.79 -13.31 -2.32
C THR A 3 -7.29 -12.84 -3.67
N PHE A 4 -6.22 -12.06 -3.66
CA PHE A 4 -5.58 -11.54 -4.86
C PHE A 4 -4.21 -12.18 -5.07
N THR A 5 -3.78 -12.23 -6.32
CA THR A 5 -2.48 -12.80 -6.71
C THR A 5 -1.84 -12.00 -7.83
N THR A 6 -0.56 -11.68 -7.67
CA THR A 6 0.31 -11.27 -8.78
C THR A 6 1.42 -12.29 -8.95
N THR A 7 1.55 -12.84 -10.15
CA THR A 7 2.64 -13.75 -10.52
C THR A 7 3.64 -13.01 -11.39
N ILE A 8 4.93 -13.16 -11.07
CA ILE A 8 6.05 -12.58 -11.80
C ILE A 8 6.88 -13.74 -12.35
N ASN A 9 6.99 -13.80 -13.68
CA ASN A 9 7.88 -14.73 -14.37
C ASN A 9 9.23 -14.05 -14.61
N ILE A 10 10.31 -14.72 -14.24
CA ILE A 10 11.68 -14.25 -14.35
C ILE A 10 12.51 -15.40 -14.91
N SER A 11 13.35 -15.13 -15.91
CA SER A 11 14.21 -16.17 -16.45
C SER A 11 15.20 -16.67 -15.38
N ALA A 12 15.64 -17.93 -15.48
CA ALA A 12 16.62 -18.46 -14.52
C ALA A 12 17.94 -17.68 -14.53
N ALA A 13 18.34 -17.15 -15.70
CA ALA A 13 19.52 -16.29 -15.84
C ALA A 13 19.32 -14.95 -15.10
N ASP A 14 18.18 -14.30 -15.29
CA ASP A 14 17.87 -13.03 -14.61
C ASP A 14 17.75 -13.21 -13.09
N VAL A 15 17.12 -14.30 -12.62
CA VAL A 15 17.07 -14.61 -11.18
C VAL A 15 18.47 -14.74 -10.61
N LYS A 16 19.38 -15.42 -11.31
CA LYS A 16 20.77 -15.56 -10.86
C LYS A 16 21.44 -14.19 -10.75
N ILE A 17 21.31 -13.35 -11.77
CA ILE A 17 21.92 -12.01 -11.77
C ILE A 17 21.33 -11.13 -10.65
N LEU A 18 20.01 -11.11 -10.47
CA LEU A 18 19.36 -10.37 -9.39
C LEU A 18 19.88 -10.83 -8.02
N LYS A 19 20.02 -12.15 -7.82
CA LYS A 19 20.57 -12.70 -6.58
C LYS A 19 22.02 -12.31 -6.34
N ASP A 20 22.87 -12.50 -7.35
CA ASP A 20 24.31 -12.20 -7.27
C ASP A 20 24.57 -10.71 -7.01
N GLN A 21 23.70 -9.83 -7.52
CA GLN A 21 23.79 -8.39 -7.31
C GLN A 21 23.02 -7.89 -6.06
N GLY A 22 22.41 -8.78 -5.29
CA GLY A 22 21.78 -8.43 -4.02
C GLY A 22 20.40 -7.75 -4.15
N TYR A 23 19.69 -7.91 -5.26
CA TYR A 23 18.37 -7.32 -5.44
C TYR A 23 17.29 -8.06 -4.63
N SER A 24 16.45 -7.28 -3.96
CA SER A 24 15.19 -7.73 -3.37
C SER A 24 14.01 -7.09 -4.10
N LEU A 25 12.84 -7.73 -4.02
CA LEU A 25 11.59 -7.22 -4.60
C LEU A 25 10.76 -6.52 -3.52
N TYR A 26 10.45 -5.25 -3.76
CA TYR A 26 9.63 -4.41 -2.90
C TYR A 26 8.26 -4.18 -3.51
N GLY A 27 7.24 -4.25 -2.65
CA GLY A 27 5.87 -3.99 -3.03
C GLY A 27 5.26 -2.82 -2.28
N PHE A 28 4.40 -2.09 -2.97
CA PHE A 28 3.62 -0.98 -2.43
C PHE A 28 2.15 -1.14 -2.85
N LYS A 29 1.23 -0.68 -2.00
CA LYS A 29 -0.21 -0.71 -2.27
C LYS A 29 -0.73 0.69 -2.55
N SER A 30 -1.61 0.82 -3.54
CA SER A 30 -2.36 2.07 -3.72
C SER A 30 -3.52 2.20 -2.76
N VAL A 31 -3.83 3.45 -2.41
CA VAL A 31 -5.03 3.84 -1.66
C VAL A 31 -5.66 5.09 -2.27
N ALA A 32 -6.96 5.24 -2.08
CA ALA A 32 -7.67 6.49 -2.30
C ALA A 32 -7.89 7.19 -0.95
N ALA A 33 -7.50 8.45 -0.85
CA ALA A 33 -7.72 9.25 0.35
C ALA A 33 -7.61 10.75 0.00
N THR A 34 -8.24 11.59 0.81
CA THR A 34 -7.99 13.04 0.78
C THR A 34 -6.75 13.39 1.60
N GLY A 35 -5.95 14.33 1.11
CA GLY A 35 -4.87 14.98 1.86
C GLY A 35 -3.49 14.37 1.65
N ASP A 36 -2.52 14.86 2.41
CA ASP A 36 -1.12 14.48 2.27
C ASP A 36 -0.80 13.21 3.05
N GLY A 37 -0.88 12.05 2.39
CA GLY A 37 -0.34 10.79 2.90
C GLY A 37 0.97 10.39 2.23
N SER A 38 1.53 9.28 2.69
CA SER A 38 2.69 8.64 2.07
C SER A 38 2.53 7.11 2.00
N PRO A 39 2.98 6.48 0.90
CA PRO A 39 3.04 5.03 0.81
C PRO A 39 4.20 4.51 1.66
N THR A 40 4.04 3.29 2.14
CA THR A 40 5.08 2.56 2.87
C THR A 40 5.42 1.27 2.14
N VAL A 41 6.62 0.73 2.38
CA VAL A 41 6.98 -0.61 1.90
C VAL A 41 6.02 -1.61 2.53
N TRP A 42 5.11 -2.13 1.71
CA TRP A 42 4.05 -3.03 2.13
C TRP A 42 4.57 -4.46 2.27
N PHE A 43 5.44 -4.90 1.36
CA PHE A 43 6.19 -6.13 1.55
C PHE A 43 7.59 -6.03 0.96
N ASN A 44 8.45 -6.93 1.45
CA ASN A 44 9.76 -7.20 0.89
C ASN A 44 9.87 -8.72 0.66
N LEU A 45 10.16 -9.13 -0.57
CA LEU A 45 10.61 -10.47 -0.89
C LEU A 45 12.15 -10.42 -1.03
N PRO A 46 12.86 -10.92 -0.03
CA PRO A 46 14.32 -10.78 0.03
C PRO A 46 15.00 -11.65 -1.03
N THR A 47 16.21 -11.24 -1.38
CA THR A 47 17.06 -11.80 -2.45
C THR A 47 17.08 -13.32 -2.49
N GLU A 48 17.26 -13.99 -1.35
CA GLU A 48 17.35 -15.45 -1.26
C GLU A 48 16.05 -16.15 -1.69
N LYS A 49 14.90 -15.47 -1.57
CA LYS A 49 13.57 -15.99 -1.90
C LYS A 49 13.10 -15.69 -3.31
N LEU A 50 13.90 -14.99 -4.12
CA LEU A 50 13.56 -14.78 -5.54
C LEU A 50 13.57 -16.13 -6.29
N LEU A 51 12.53 -16.36 -7.08
CA LEU A 51 12.35 -17.57 -7.89
C LEU A 51 11.91 -17.19 -9.31
N GLY A 52 12.14 -18.09 -10.28
CA GLY A 52 11.74 -17.86 -11.67
C GLY A 52 10.22 -17.71 -11.85
N LYS A 53 9.44 -18.24 -10.91
CA LYS A 53 8.01 -17.94 -10.76
C LYS A 53 7.77 -17.44 -9.34
N THR A 54 7.73 -16.12 -9.19
CA THR A 54 7.52 -15.45 -7.90
C THR A 54 6.05 -15.08 -7.75
N LYS A 55 5.38 -15.58 -6.71
CA LYS A 55 3.97 -15.31 -6.44
C LYS A 55 3.82 -14.39 -5.22
N ILE A 56 3.04 -13.34 -5.38
CA ILE A 56 2.63 -12.43 -4.31
C ILE A 56 1.13 -12.65 -4.08
N THR A 57 0.74 -12.95 -2.85
CA THR A 57 -0.66 -13.20 -2.48
C THR A 57 -1.05 -12.27 -1.33
N TRP A 58 -2.23 -11.66 -1.42
CA TRP A 58 -2.79 -10.87 -0.34
C TRP A 58 -4.29 -11.07 -0.25
N GLU A 59 -4.84 -10.77 0.90
CA GLU A 59 -6.25 -10.98 1.23
C GLU A 59 -6.88 -9.66 1.68
N GLU A 60 -8.18 -9.51 1.48
CA GLU A 60 -8.96 -8.42 2.07
C GLU A 60 -9.20 -8.67 3.57
N GLU A 61 -8.10 -8.77 4.30
CA GLU A 61 -8.05 -8.80 5.76
C GLU A 61 -7.26 -7.57 6.21
N PHE A 62 -7.96 -6.64 6.87
CA PHE A 62 -7.43 -5.34 7.22
C PHE A 62 -7.30 -5.17 8.73
N GLN A 63 -6.31 -4.37 9.12
CA GLN A 63 -6.26 -3.77 10.44
C GLN A 63 -6.09 -2.27 10.28
N ALA A 64 -6.67 -1.50 11.19
CA ALA A 64 -6.36 -0.09 11.34
C ALA A 64 -5.27 0.08 12.39
N TYR A 65 -4.47 1.12 12.25
CA TYR A 65 -3.50 1.51 13.27
C TYR A 65 -3.52 3.00 13.54
N ASN A 66 -3.08 3.37 14.74
CA ASN A 66 -2.56 4.71 15.02
C ASN A 66 -1.10 4.64 15.46
N SER A 67 -0.38 5.75 15.33
CA SER A 67 1.04 5.88 15.61
C SER A 67 1.37 7.33 15.98
N THR A 68 2.38 7.51 16.82
CA THR A 68 2.99 8.83 17.09
C THR A 68 4.20 9.11 16.20
N THR A 69 4.59 8.18 15.33
CA THR A 69 5.71 8.36 14.39
C THR A 69 5.39 9.45 13.37
N THR A 70 6.28 10.43 13.24
CA THR A 70 6.21 11.46 12.19
C THR A 70 6.46 10.85 10.81
N ILE A 71 5.60 11.18 9.85
CA ILE A 71 5.76 10.75 8.46
C ILE A 71 6.90 11.54 7.81
N ALA A 72 8.00 10.87 7.50
CA ALA A 72 9.13 11.43 6.77
C ALA A 72 9.79 10.38 5.87
N PRO A 73 10.46 10.78 4.77
CA PRO A 73 11.15 9.85 3.89
C PRO A 73 12.16 8.97 4.64
N LYS A 74 12.18 7.67 4.32
CA LYS A 74 13.02 6.64 4.94
C LYS A 74 12.77 6.41 6.44
N THR A 75 11.69 6.96 7.00
CA THR A 75 11.25 6.65 8.36
C THR A 75 10.35 5.42 8.37
N LYS A 76 10.64 4.48 9.27
CA LYS A 76 9.77 3.34 9.58
C LYS A 76 8.64 3.80 10.48
N ILE A 77 7.40 3.58 10.06
CA ILE A 77 6.22 3.82 10.88
C ILE A 77 6.06 2.67 11.87
N GLU A 78 5.88 3.00 13.15
CA GLU A 78 5.66 2.01 14.20
C GLU A 78 4.25 2.18 14.77
N ALA A 79 3.39 1.18 14.58
CA ALA A 79 2.04 1.21 15.12
C ALA A 79 2.08 1.23 16.65
N SER A 80 1.39 2.19 17.25
CA SER A 80 1.17 2.25 18.70
C SER A 80 0.06 1.28 19.11
N ASN A 81 -1.05 1.28 18.38
CA ASN A 81 -2.15 0.33 18.53
C ASN A 81 -2.57 -0.19 17.17
N THR A 82 -3.12 -1.40 17.16
CA THR A 82 -3.76 -2.00 15.98
C THR A 82 -5.09 -2.63 16.36
N ILE A 83 -6.08 -2.53 15.49
CA ILE A 83 -7.38 -3.19 15.66
C ILE A 83 -7.79 -3.83 14.34
N ALA A 84 -8.37 -5.04 14.40
CA ALA A 84 -9.00 -5.65 13.23
C ALA A 84 -10.10 -4.71 12.71
N THR A 85 -10.16 -4.53 11.40
CA THR A 85 -11.15 -3.65 10.79
C THR A 85 -11.60 -4.19 9.44
N ASP A 86 -12.78 -3.79 9.01
CA ASP A 86 -13.31 -4.08 7.69
C ASP A 86 -13.69 -2.78 6.97
N LEU A 87 -13.89 -2.89 5.65
CA LEU A 87 -14.46 -1.79 4.87
C LEU A 87 -15.86 -1.45 5.39
N GLY A 88 -16.17 -0.15 5.50
CA GLY A 88 -17.40 0.34 6.11
C GLY A 88 -17.26 0.66 7.61
N GLN A 89 -16.13 0.35 8.25
CA GLN A 89 -15.95 0.62 9.67
C GLN A 89 -15.34 2.01 9.97
N LEU A 90 -15.63 2.51 11.17
CA LEU A 90 -15.06 3.69 11.77
C LEU A 90 -14.16 3.32 12.94
N VAL A 91 -12.88 3.68 12.83
CA VAL A 91 -11.87 3.54 13.87
C VAL A 91 -11.77 4.85 14.63
N THR A 92 -12.16 4.85 15.89
CA THR A 92 -12.10 6.03 16.76
C THR A 92 -10.87 5.97 17.65
N ILE A 93 -10.05 7.01 17.62
CA ILE A 93 -8.99 7.24 18.60
C ILE A 93 -9.61 7.95 19.81
N GLU A 94 -9.55 7.30 20.97
CA GLU A 94 -10.07 7.78 22.22
C GLU A 94 -9.29 8.98 22.76
N LYS A 95 -10.02 9.92 23.38
CA LYS A 95 -9.44 11.10 24.01
C LYS A 95 -8.70 10.73 25.30
N GLY A 96 -7.45 11.16 25.41
CA GLY A 96 -6.60 11.03 26.60
C GLY A 96 -5.81 9.73 26.68
N SER A 97 -6.31 8.64 26.08
CA SER A 97 -5.62 7.33 26.04
C SER A 97 -4.87 7.10 24.73
N GLY A 98 -5.37 7.62 23.61
CA GLY A 98 -4.88 7.26 22.27
C GLY A 98 -5.19 5.81 21.88
N ASN A 99 -6.01 5.09 22.65
CA ASN A 99 -6.50 3.76 22.29
C ASN A 99 -7.44 3.86 21.09
N ILE A 100 -7.63 2.75 20.37
CA ILE A 100 -8.51 2.69 19.21
C ILE A 100 -9.64 1.66 19.40
N GLU A 101 -10.84 2.06 19.03
CA GLU A 101 -12.05 1.22 18.96
C GLU A 101 -12.60 1.22 17.52
N SER A 102 -13.34 0.18 17.14
CA SER A 102 -13.97 0.08 15.81
C SER A 102 -15.49 -0.05 15.93
N SER A 103 -16.23 0.67 15.09
CA SER A 103 -17.70 0.58 14.95
C SER A 103 -18.11 0.47 13.47
N THR A 104 -19.39 0.22 13.19
CA THR A 104 -19.94 0.12 11.83
C THR A 104 -20.42 1.46 11.26
N ASP A 105 -20.03 2.59 11.84
CA ASP A 105 -20.48 3.94 11.45
C ASP A 105 -19.58 4.60 10.39
N GLY A 106 -18.79 3.81 9.66
CA GLY A 106 -17.85 4.30 8.66
C GLY A 106 -18.50 4.49 7.29
N TYR A 107 -17.70 5.03 6.36
CA TYR A 107 -18.09 5.11 4.95
C TYR A 107 -17.91 3.76 4.26
N ASP A 108 -18.92 3.35 3.51
CA ASP A 108 -18.88 2.13 2.70
C ASP A 108 -17.69 2.10 1.74
N GLY A 109 -17.07 0.92 1.62
CA GLY A 109 -15.86 0.69 0.83
C GLY A 109 -14.57 1.29 1.41
N ALA A 110 -14.59 1.90 2.60
CA ALA A 110 -13.42 2.55 3.18
C ALA A 110 -13.21 2.20 4.66
N VAL A 111 -12.00 2.43 5.16
CA VAL A 111 -11.72 2.50 6.60
C VAL A 111 -11.73 3.98 7.00
N SER A 112 -12.64 4.33 7.90
CA SER A 112 -12.79 5.69 8.41
C SER A 112 -12.06 5.83 9.73
N PHE A 113 -11.52 7.00 10.01
CA PHE A 113 -10.82 7.31 11.25
C PHE A 113 -11.40 8.59 11.84
N LEU A 114 -11.58 8.61 13.16
CA LEU A 114 -11.96 9.79 13.93
C LEU A 114 -11.01 9.97 15.09
N ASN A 115 -10.36 11.11 15.18
CA ASN A 115 -9.47 11.42 16.30
C ASN A 115 -10.17 12.31 17.33
N LYS A 116 -10.66 11.71 18.44
CA LYS A 116 -11.26 12.46 19.55
C LYS A 116 -10.21 13.06 20.49
N ASP A 117 -8.95 12.63 20.38
CA ASP A 117 -7.85 13.22 21.13
C ASP A 117 -7.52 14.64 20.62
N THR A 118 -6.83 15.43 21.43
CA THR A 118 -6.21 16.69 21.03
C THR A 118 -4.87 16.50 20.31
N GLN A 119 -4.18 15.40 20.56
CA GLN A 119 -2.92 15.04 19.91
C GLN A 119 -3.14 14.65 18.44
N GLN A 120 -2.21 15.06 17.58
CA GLN A 120 -2.13 14.55 16.21
C GLN A 120 -1.53 13.15 16.20
N PHE A 121 -2.11 12.25 15.41
CA PHE A 121 -1.60 10.91 15.15
C PHE A 121 -1.25 10.71 13.67
N THR A 122 -0.48 9.66 13.41
CA THR A 122 -0.37 9.01 12.10
C THR A 122 -1.31 7.81 12.09
N VAL A 123 -2.11 7.67 11.06
CA VAL A 123 -3.05 6.55 10.86
C VAL A 123 -2.86 5.91 9.50
N GLY A 124 -3.34 4.68 9.37
CA GLY A 124 -3.38 4.00 8.10
C GLY A 124 -3.91 2.58 8.24
N ILE A 125 -3.72 1.81 7.19
CA ILE A 125 -4.22 0.45 7.08
C ILE A 125 -3.03 -0.51 7.08
N ASN A 126 -3.17 -1.62 7.79
CA ASN A 126 -2.34 -2.80 7.60
C ASN A 126 -3.14 -3.81 6.77
N GLN A 127 -2.44 -4.55 5.91
CA GLN A 127 -3.05 -5.63 5.16
C GLN A 127 -2.15 -6.86 5.17
N LEU A 128 -2.77 -8.03 5.26
CA LEU A 128 -2.08 -9.31 5.17
C LEU A 128 -1.54 -9.54 3.75
N VAL A 129 -0.22 -9.70 3.63
CA VAL A 129 0.46 -10.05 2.38
C VAL A 129 1.49 -11.13 2.65
N ASN A 130 1.42 -12.22 1.88
CA ASN A 130 2.23 -13.43 2.08
C ASN A 130 2.25 -13.90 3.55
N GLY A 131 1.08 -13.86 4.22
CA GLY A 131 0.89 -14.28 5.61
C GLY A 131 1.44 -13.31 6.67
N LYS A 132 1.82 -12.07 6.30
CA LYS A 132 2.28 -11.03 7.25
C LYS A 132 1.48 -9.74 7.11
N SER A 133 0.92 -9.25 8.20
CA SER A 133 0.26 -7.95 8.26
C SER A 133 1.31 -6.84 8.22
N ASN A 134 1.19 -5.91 7.27
CA ASN A 134 2.13 -4.80 7.11
C ASN A 134 1.39 -3.50 6.80
N ILE A 135 1.93 -2.39 7.31
CA ILE A 135 1.45 -1.03 7.04
C ILE A 135 1.63 -0.74 5.55
N LEU A 136 0.54 -0.36 4.87
CA LEU A 136 0.53 -0.07 3.44
C LEU A 136 0.56 1.44 3.13
N CYS A 137 0.13 2.28 4.09
CA CYS A 137 0.16 3.73 3.97
C CYS A 137 0.19 4.42 5.33
N ALA A 138 0.58 5.69 5.33
CA ALA A 138 0.57 6.56 6.50
C ALA A 138 -0.02 7.92 6.15
N PHE A 139 -0.96 8.39 6.96
CA PHE A 139 -1.60 9.69 6.84
C PHE A 139 -1.61 10.41 8.19
N PRO A 140 -1.33 11.72 8.23
CA PRO A 140 -1.54 12.47 9.45
C PRO A 140 -3.05 12.63 9.71
N ILE A 141 -3.46 12.63 10.96
CA ILE A 141 -4.80 13.03 11.39
C ILE A 141 -4.66 13.97 12.58
N LEU A 142 -5.13 15.21 12.42
CA LEU A 142 -5.12 16.20 13.48
C LEU A 142 -6.02 15.75 14.64
N GLY A 143 -5.87 16.37 15.80
CA GLY A 143 -6.77 16.16 16.93
C GLY A 143 -8.12 16.85 16.77
N ALA A 144 -8.80 17.00 17.90
CA ALA A 144 -10.01 17.80 18.09
C ALA A 144 -11.19 17.39 17.19
N GLY A 145 -11.40 16.08 17.01
CA GLY A 145 -12.52 15.54 16.23
C GLY A 145 -12.27 15.50 14.72
N SER A 146 -11.02 15.65 14.28
CA SER A 146 -10.69 15.52 12.86
C SER A 146 -10.87 14.09 12.38
N SER A 147 -11.22 13.93 11.11
CA SER A 147 -11.45 12.62 10.49
C SER A 147 -10.55 12.38 9.27
N ARG A 148 -10.36 11.10 8.94
CA ARG A 148 -9.66 10.64 7.73
C ARG A 148 -10.44 9.46 7.16
N VAL A 149 -10.50 9.35 5.84
CA VAL A 149 -11.11 8.21 5.15
C VAL A 149 -10.09 7.67 4.17
N ILE A 150 -9.81 6.37 4.26
CA ILE A 150 -8.81 5.68 3.42
C ILE A 150 -9.48 4.48 2.78
N THR A 151 -9.44 4.42 1.45
CA THR A 151 -9.98 3.34 0.63
C THR A 151 -8.83 2.51 0.04
N PRO A 152 -8.63 1.25 0.45
CA PRO A 152 -7.71 0.35 -0.26
C PRO A 152 -8.11 0.20 -1.73
N ILE A 153 -7.16 0.34 -2.66
CA ILE A 153 -7.41 0.16 -4.10
C ILE A 153 -6.66 -1.08 -4.56
N THR A 154 -7.21 -1.87 -5.49
CA THR A 154 -6.57 -3.08 -6.05
C THR A 154 -5.47 -2.77 -7.08
N LYS A 155 -4.64 -1.74 -6.84
CA LYS A 155 -3.43 -1.43 -7.60
C LYS A 155 -2.18 -1.62 -6.72
N ILE A 156 -1.08 -2.07 -7.31
CA ILE A 156 0.20 -2.28 -6.62
C ILE A 156 1.36 -1.74 -7.44
N ALA A 157 2.43 -1.30 -6.78
CA ALA A 157 3.71 -1.05 -7.45
C ALA A 157 4.75 -2.08 -7.00
N LEU A 158 5.56 -2.54 -7.94
CA LEU A 158 6.63 -3.52 -7.73
C LEU A 158 7.96 -2.94 -8.20
N ILE A 159 8.99 -3.03 -7.36
CA ILE A 159 10.31 -2.44 -7.62
C ILE A 159 11.40 -3.42 -7.17
N PHE A 160 12.37 -3.71 -8.03
CA PHE A 160 13.59 -4.42 -7.64
C PHE A 160 14.63 -3.41 -7.15
N SER A 161 15.20 -3.59 -5.96
CA SER A 161 16.22 -2.68 -5.42
C SER A 161 17.27 -3.43 -4.61
N THR A 162 18.50 -2.91 -4.61
CA THR A 162 19.59 -3.33 -3.73
C THR A 162 19.60 -2.56 -2.41
N GLU A 163 18.81 -1.50 -2.28
CA GLU A 163 18.60 -0.85 -0.98
C GLU A 163 17.98 -1.86 -0.01
N GLN A 164 18.49 -1.90 1.22
CA GLN A 164 17.93 -2.73 2.30
C GLN A 164 16.90 -1.92 3.06
N ILE A 165 15.63 -2.11 2.73
CA ILE A 165 14.52 -1.37 3.35
C ILE A 165 13.61 -2.35 4.07
N VAL A 166 13.28 -2.01 5.32
CA VAL A 166 12.33 -2.79 6.12
C VAL A 166 10.90 -2.39 5.78
N THR A 167 9.94 -3.30 5.97
CA THR A 167 8.51 -2.99 5.79
C THR A 167 8.07 -1.86 6.73
N ALA A 168 6.95 -1.21 6.38
CA ALA A 168 6.45 0.00 7.02
C ALA A 168 7.35 1.26 6.88
N THR A 169 8.44 1.19 6.11
CA THR A 169 9.26 2.37 5.79
C THR A 169 8.59 3.24 4.73
N VAL A 170 8.50 4.55 4.99
CA VAL A 170 8.00 5.55 4.05
C VAL A 170 8.98 5.74 2.89
N ILE A 171 8.52 5.52 1.67
CA ILE A 171 9.32 5.74 0.45
C ILE A 171 8.54 6.65 -0.51
N THR A 172 9.05 7.84 -0.74
CA THR A 172 8.35 8.87 -1.53
C THR A 172 8.77 8.92 -2.99
N LYS A 173 9.91 8.30 -3.33
CA LYS A 173 10.43 8.20 -4.70
C LYS A 173 10.82 6.77 -5.04
N ALA A 174 10.57 6.37 -6.28
CA ALA A 174 10.94 5.04 -6.76
C ALA A 174 12.47 4.84 -6.70
N MET A 175 12.90 3.71 -6.15
CA MET A 175 14.32 3.37 -5.98
C MET A 175 14.98 2.96 -7.31
N SER A 176 14.17 2.42 -8.21
CA SER A 176 14.56 1.98 -9.56
C SER A 176 13.30 1.96 -10.44
N ALA A 177 13.44 1.53 -11.69
CA ALA A 177 12.29 1.29 -12.55
C ALA A 177 11.38 0.19 -11.97
N GLY A 178 10.08 0.34 -12.14
CA GLY A 178 9.09 -0.55 -11.55
C GLY A 178 7.86 -0.77 -12.42
N ALA A 179 7.00 -1.68 -11.98
CA ALA A 179 5.69 -1.93 -12.57
C ALA A 179 4.58 -1.43 -11.67
N PHE A 180 3.65 -0.66 -12.23
CA PHE A 180 2.38 -0.30 -11.63
C PHE A 180 1.27 -1.18 -12.21
N ILE A 181 0.70 -2.06 -11.40
CA ILE A 181 -0.19 -3.14 -11.82
C ILE A 181 -1.59 -2.88 -11.29
N ASN A 182 -2.58 -2.88 -12.19
CA ASN A 182 -3.99 -2.73 -11.89
C ASN A 182 -4.74 -4.07 -11.90
N LEU A 183 -5.30 -4.44 -10.75
CA LEU A 183 -6.16 -5.60 -10.56
C LEU A 183 -7.64 -5.20 -10.41
N THR A 184 -8.05 -4.01 -10.83
CA THR A 184 -9.48 -3.63 -10.82
C THR A 184 -10.28 -4.61 -11.67
N GLY A 185 -11.31 -5.22 -11.08
CA GLY A 185 -12.20 -6.18 -11.74
C GLY A 185 -11.65 -7.61 -11.87
N VAL A 186 -10.43 -7.90 -11.40
CA VAL A 186 -9.85 -9.25 -11.44
C VAL A 186 -9.10 -9.57 -10.14
N THR A 187 -8.99 -10.84 -9.79
CA THR A 187 -8.24 -11.27 -8.59
C THR A 187 -6.82 -11.70 -8.91
N SER A 188 -6.45 -11.87 -10.19
CA SER A 188 -5.12 -12.32 -10.57
C SER A 188 -4.54 -11.59 -11.78
N ARG A 189 -3.25 -11.30 -11.73
CA ARG A 189 -2.44 -10.85 -12.87
C ARG A 189 -1.14 -11.65 -12.95
N GLU A 190 -0.63 -11.79 -14.17
CA GLU A 190 0.65 -12.41 -14.46
C GLU A 190 1.47 -11.48 -15.35
N THR A 191 2.71 -11.19 -14.95
CA THR A 191 3.66 -10.31 -15.62
C THR A 191 5.01 -11.02 -15.72
N SER A 192 5.88 -10.52 -16.60
CA SER A 192 7.26 -10.95 -16.71
C SER A 192 8.21 -9.81 -16.38
N TYR A 193 9.39 -10.15 -15.88
CA TYR A 193 10.49 -9.22 -15.69
C TYR A 193 11.77 -9.77 -16.33
N SER A 194 12.48 -8.90 -17.03
CA SER A 194 13.80 -9.13 -17.61
C SER A 194 14.72 -7.97 -17.23
N ILE A 195 15.99 -8.25 -16.98
CA ILE A 195 16.96 -7.20 -16.61
C ILE A 195 17.19 -6.22 -17.77
N ASP A 196 17.14 -6.71 -19.01
CA ASP A 196 17.44 -5.91 -20.20
C ASP A 196 16.23 -5.11 -20.70
N SER A 197 15.02 -5.66 -20.53
CA SER A 197 13.78 -5.07 -21.08
C SER A 197 12.78 -4.59 -20.03
N GLY A 198 13.04 -4.84 -18.75
CA GLY A 198 12.19 -4.41 -17.64
C GLY A 198 10.91 -5.25 -17.50
N TRP A 199 9.83 -4.58 -17.11
CA TRP A 199 8.54 -5.20 -16.85
C TRP A 199 7.68 -5.29 -18.11
N ASP A 200 7.07 -6.46 -18.32
CA ASP A 200 6.18 -6.73 -19.45
C ASP A 200 4.88 -7.42 -19.00
N ALA A 201 3.77 -7.02 -19.63
CA ALA A 201 2.43 -7.58 -19.44
C ALA A 201 1.94 -8.37 -20.65
N GLY A 202 2.80 -8.69 -21.63
CA GLY A 202 2.43 -9.40 -22.85
C GLY A 202 1.38 -8.63 -23.67
N GLY A 203 1.52 -7.30 -23.73
CA GLY A 203 0.56 -6.40 -24.39
C GLY A 203 -0.62 -5.94 -23.52
N GLY A 204 -0.68 -6.35 -22.24
CA GLY A 204 -1.72 -5.91 -21.31
C GLY A 204 -1.62 -4.43 -20.91
N THR A 205 -2.71 -3.68 -21.01
CA THR A 205 -2.79 -2.25 -20.61
C THR A 205 -2.93 -2.03 -19.09
N TRP A 206 -3.06 -3.12 -18.34
CA TRP A 206 -3.22 -3.11 -16.89
C TRP A 206 -1.90 -2.95 -16.13
N LEU A 207 -0.76 -3.01 -16.84
CA LEU A 207 0.58 -2.71 -16.30
C LEU A 207 1.09 -1.43 -16.96
N LYS A 208 1.65 -0.54 -16.14
CA LYS A 208 2.44 0.60 -16.62
C LYS A 208 3.79 0.58 -15.95
N SER A 209 4.86 0.62 -16.75
CA SER A 209 6.20 0.81 -16.22
C SER A 209 6.40 2.26 -15.79
N PHE A 210 7.25 2.47 -14.78
CA PHE A 210 7.68 3.80 -14.34
C PHE A 210 9.18 3.77 -14.06
N ASP A 211 9.81 4.94 -14.14
CA ASP A 211 11.25 5.08 -13.97
C ASP A 211 11.67 5.26 -12.50
N ALA A 212 12.96 5.13 -12.25
CA ALA A 212 13.57 5.57 -11.00
C ALA A 212 13.21 7.04 -10.71
N PHE A 213 13.16 7.40 -9.43
CA PHE A 213 12.78 8.73 -8.94
C PHE A 213 11.34 9.17 -9.22
N THR A 214 10.50 8.33 -9.83
CA THR A 214 9.05 8.56 -9.93
C THR A 214 8.47 8.88 -8.55
N ASP A 215 7.64 9.92 -8.48
CA ASP A 215 6.94 10.33 -7.26
C ASP A 215 5.92 9.26 -6.85
N LEU A 216 6.30 8.38 -5.92
CA LEU A 216 5.47 7.27 -5.48
C LEU A 216 4.24 7.74 -4.72
N LYS A 217 4.31 8.89 -4.06
CA LYS A 217 3.15 9.47 -3.40
C LYS A 217 2.09 9.83 -4.41
N LYS A 218 2.44 10.52 -5.51
CA LYS A 218 1.50 10.82 -6.60
C LYS A 218 1.01 9.59 -7.34
N LEU A 219 1.86 8.56 -7.48
CA LEU A 219 1.50 7.33 -8.18
C LEU A 219 0.53 6.44 -7.38
N LEU A 220 0.73 6.35 -6.06
CA LEU A 220 0.05 5.37 -5.20
C LEU A 220 -1.10 5.95 -4.38
N ILE A 221 -1.13 7.27 -4.16
CA ILE A 221 -2.20 7.93 -3.41
C ILE A 221 -3.11 8.65 -4.39
N GLU A 222 -4.26 8.04 -4.65
CA GLU A 222 -5.31 8.62 -5.47
C GLU A 222 -6.07 9.65 -4.63
N ASN A 223 -5.83 10.92 -4.93
CA ASN A 223 -6.56 12.01 -4.30
C ASN A 223 -8.02 11.96 -4.76
N THR A 224 -8.90 11.49 -3.90
CA THR A 224 -10.33 11.66 -4.09
C THR A 224 -10.67 13.12 -3.80
N SER A 225 -10.80 13.94 -4.84
CA SER A 225 -11.50 15.22 -4.64
C SER A 225 -12.94 14.90 -4.23
N ARG A 226 -13.53 15.67 -3.31
CA ARG A 226 -14.92 15.47 -2.85
C ARG A 226 -15.95 15.47 -4.00
N ASP A 227 -15.55 15.87 -5.20
CA ASP A 227 -16.42 16.06 -6.36
C ASP A 227 -16.65 14.79 -7.19
N GLU A 228 -15.79 13.76 -7.12
CA GLU A 228 -15.96 12.54 -7.93
C GLU A 228 -16.99 11.55 -7.36
N LYS A 229 -17.25 11.56 -6.05
CA LYS A 229 -18.38 10.82 -5.45
C LYS A 229 -19.73 11.51 -5.67
N ALA A 230 -19.75 12.83 -5.80
CA ALA A 230 -21.00 13.58 -6.05
C ALA A 230 -21.51 13.45 -7.50
N LEU A 231 -20.65 13.06 -8.45
CA LEU A 231 -21.00 12.85 -9.86
C LEU A 231 -21.40 11.40 -10.18
N SER A 232 -20.96 10.41 -9.39
CA SER A 232 -21.42 9.01 -9.56
C SER A 232 -22.83 8.79 -9.02
N ASP A 233 -23.24 9.56 -8.01
CA ASP A 233 -24.51 9.37 -7.30
C ASP A 233 -25.64 10.25 -7.86
N LYS A 234 -25.34 11.16 -8.80
CA LYS A 234 -26.35 11.95 -9.54
C LYS A 234 -26.73 11.38 -10.91
N ASN A 235 -26.05 10.34 -11.36
CA ASN A 235 -26.28 9.70 -12.66
C ASN A 235 -26.79 8.25 -12.54
N LYS A 236 -27.43 7.90 -11.43
CA LYS A 236 -28.24 6.68 -11.28
C LYS A 236 -29.68 7.04 -10.96
#